data_AF-A0A938BP24-F1
#
_entry.id   AF-A0A938BP24-F1
#
_cell.length_a   1.000
_cell.length_b   1.000
_cell.length_c   1.000
_cell.angle_alpha   90.00
_cell.angle_beta   90.00
_cell.angle_gamma   90.00
#
_symmetry.space_group_name_H-M   'P 1'
#
loop_
_entity.id
_entity.type
_entity.pdbx_description
1 polymer ?
#
loop_
_entity_poly.entity_id
_entity_poly.type
_entity_poly.pdbx_seq_one_letter_code
_entity_poly.pdbx_strand_id
1 'polypeptide(L)'
;MLGIQNDDQTVGVYTTGLEAFGHREIEIPRSEMDLGDLREWLHGIILYVLENGPILRDGETIGMTPTHKVRISHCPSKLDRPGTVVCLGEPLQ
;
A
#
# COMPACT_ATOMS: atom_id res chain seq x y z
N MET A 1 11.55 1.39 -0.44
CA MET A 1 10.41 0.86 -1.22
C MET A 1 10.94 -0.16 -2.22
N LEU A 2 10.21 -1.26 -2.41
CA LEU A 2 10.51 -2.33 -3.36
C LEU A 2 9.36 -2.44 -4.36
N GLY A 3 9.67 -2.75 -5.62
CA GLY A 3 8.71 -3.12 -6.65
C GLY A 3 8.93 -4.57 -7.07
N ILE A 4 7.86 -5.32 -7.28
CA ILE A 4 7.87 -6.73 -7.67
C ILE A 4 6.99 -6.92 -8.90
N GLN A 5 7.50 -7.62 -9.90
CA GLN A 5 6.70 -8.13 -11.01
C GLN A 5 6.17 -9.51 -10.63
N ASN A 6 4.86 -9.69 -10.67
CA ASN A 6 4.21 -10.98 -10.41
C ASN A 6 4.11 -11.82 -11.69
N ASP A 7 3.96 -13.14 -11.52
CA ASP A 7 3.81 -14.10 -12.63
C ASP A 7 2.55 -13.88 -13.48
N ASP A 8 1.51 -13.26 -12.90
CA ASP A 8 0.25 -12.92 -13.56
C ASP A 8 0.28 -11.56 -14.26
N GLN A 9 1.47 -11.02 -14.53
CA GLN A 9 1.72 -9.72 -15.15
C GLN A 9 1.31 -8.50 -14.31
N THR A 10 0.72 -8.69 -13.12
CA THR A 10 0.50 -7.59 -12.18
C THR A 10 1.80 -7.16 -11.53
N VAL A 11 1.80 -5.96 -10.93
CA VAL A 11 2.92 -5.46 -10.14
C VAL A 11 2.52 -5.25 -8.69
N GLY A 12 3.48 -5.43 -7.79
CA GLY A 12 3.34 -5.14 -6.37
C GLY A 12 4.36 -4.11 -5.89
N VAL A 13 3.99 -3.31 -4.89
CA VAL A 13 4.89 -2.36 -4.24
C VAL A 13 4.82 -2.48 -2.72
N TYR A 14 5.97 -2.33 -2.08
CA TYR A 14 6.13 -2.60 -0.66
C TYR A 14 7.04 -1.56 -0.02
N THR A 15 6.67 -1.09 1.17
CA THR A 15 7.54 -0.20 1.94
C THR A 15 8.49 -0.98 2.85
N THR A 16 9.56 -0.29 3.22
CA THR A 16 10.48 -0.69 4.27
C THR A 16 11.03 0.59 4.89
N GLY A 17 11.07 0.64 6.21
CA GLY A 17 11.58 1.77 6.99
C GLY A 17 10.51 2.70 7.56
N LEU A 18 9.22 2.51 7.28
CA LEU A 18 8.15 3.32 7.90
C LEU A 18 8.04 3.07 9.40
N GLU A 19 8.41 1.86 9.84
CA GLU A 19 8.44 1.49 11.26
C GLU A 19 9.41 2.35 12.07
N ALA A 20 10.52 2.80 11.47
CA ALA A 20 11.46 3.72 12.11
C ALA A 20 10.84 5.10 12.42
N PHE A 21 9.73 5.44 11.76
CA PHE A 21 8.94 6.65 11.98
C PHE A 21 7.67 6.38 12.81
N GLY A 22 7.50 5.16 13.35
CA GLY A 22 6.33 4.79 14.16
C GLY A 22 5.09 4.43 13.35
N HIS A 23 5.24 4.14 12.05
CA HIS A 23 4.14 3.75 11.17
C HIS A 23 4.28 2.29 10.73
N ARG A 24 3.15 1.62 10.48
CA ARG A 24 3.16 0.29 9.84
C ARG A 24 3.67 0.42 8.41
N GLU A 25 4.34 -0.62 7.93
CA GLU A 25 4.63 -0.76 6.50
C GLU A 25 3.33 -0.86 5.70
N ILE A 26 3.38 -0.43 4.44
CA ILE A 26 2.28 -0.43 3.48
C ILE A 26 2.65 -1.34 2.31
N GLU A 27 1.72 -2.20 1.93
CA GLU A 27 1.85 -3.17 0.86
C GLU A 27 0.68 -3.04 -0.12
N ILE A 28 1.01 -3.02 -1.41
CA ILE A 28 0.05 -3.17 -2.51
C ILE A 28 0.50 -4.41 -3.28
N PRO A 29 0.01 -5.62 -2.95
CA PRO A 29 0.62 -6.85 -3.46
C PRO A 29 0.38 -7.13 -4.94
N ARG A 30 -0.76 -6.66 -5.48
CA ARG A 30 -1.16 -6.81 -6.88
C ARG A 30 -1.85 -5.55 -7.35
N SER A 31 -1.50 -5.11 -8.54
CA SER A 31 -2.12 -3.98 -9.25
C SER A 31 -1.92 -4.16 -10.74
N GLU A 32 -2.93 -3.74 -11.51
CA GLU A 32 -2.87 -3.65 -12.97
C GLU A 32 -2.25 -2.32 -13.46
N MET A 33 -1.95 -1.39 -12.55
CA MET A 33 -1.26 -0.14 -12.88
C MET A 33 0.17 -0.41 -13.36
N ASP A 34 0.73 0.51 -14.16
CA ASP A 34 2.17 0.51 -14.39
C ASP A 34 2.93 0.71 -13.06
N LEU A 35 4.10 0.09 -12.94
CA LEU A 35 4.94 0.17 -11.75
C LEU A 35 5.29 1.61 -11.37
N GLY A 36 5.51 2.50 -12.35
CA GLY A 36 5.77 3.92 -12.13
C GLY A 36 4.61 4.61 -11.42
N ASP A 37 3.41 4.50 -11.99
CA ASP A 37 2.18 5.11 -11.45
C ASP A 37 1.85 4.54 -10.06
N LEU A 38 2.02 3.23 -9.88
CA LEU A 38 1.79 2.57 -8.60
C LEU A 38 2.76 3.06 -7.51
N ARG A 39 4.03 3.29 -7.87
CA ARG A 39 5.03 3.87 -6.96
C ARG A 39 4.73 5.32 -6.63
N GLU A 40 4.29 6.11 -7.60
CA GLU A 40 3.90 7.50 -7.38
C GLU A 40 2.70 7.59 -6.43
N TRP A 41 1.68 6.76 -6.66
CA TRP A 41 0.52 6.70 -5.78
C TRP A 41 0.90 6.29 -4.35
N LEU A 42 1.66 5.21 -4.18
CA LEU A 42 2.14 4.79 -2.86
C LEU A 42 3.00 5.87 -2.20
N HIS A 43 3.82 6.59 -2.96
CA HIS A 43 4.60 7.70 -2.43
C HIS A 43 3.72 8.82 -1.88
N GLY A 44 2.62 9.17 -2.55
CA GLY A 44 1.62 10.10 -2.02
C GLY A 44 1.01 9.63 -0.70
N ILE A 45 0.71 8.35 -0.57
CA ILE A 45 0.20 7.76 0.68
C ILE A 45 1.25 7.83 1.80
N ILE A 46 2.52 7.54 1.49
CA ILE A 46 3.62 7.65 2.45
C ILE A 46 3.75 9.08 2.97
N LEU A 47 3.77 10.07 2.08
CA LEU A 47 3.83 11.49 2.46
C LEU A 47 2.65 11.87 3.35
N TYR A 48 1.44 11.47 2.95
CA TYR A 48 0.24 11.72 3.74
C TYR A 48 0.33 11.17 5.17
N VAL A 49 0.79 9.92 5.33
CA VAL A 49 0.96 9.28 6.65
C VAL A 49 2.05 9.96 7.48
N LEU A 50 3.17 10.34 6.87
CA LEU A 50 4.26 11.02 7.58
C LEU A 50 3.84 12.43 8.05
N GLU A 51 3.01 13.12 7.28
CA GLU A 51 2.52 14.47 7.61
C GLU A 51 1.37 14.46 8.64
N ASN A 52 0.49 13.46 8.59
CA ASN A 52 -0.79 13.47 9.31
C ASN A 52 -0.93 12.37 10.38
N GLY A 53 0.03 11.45 10.48
CA GLY A 53 0.02 10.38 11.47
C GLY A 53 -0.54 9.03 10.96
N PRO A 54 -0.69 8.03 11.84
CA PRO A 54 -1.14 6.67 11.51
C PRO A 54 -2.66 6.61 11.27
N ILE A 55 -3.10 7.20 10.16
CA ILE A 55 -4.52 7.43 9.83
C ILE A 55 -5.13 6.39 8.89
N LEU A 56 -4.36 5.38 8.45
CA LEU A 56 -4.87 4.30 7.60
C LEU A 56 -5.55 3.23 8.46
N ARG A 57 -6.85 3.37 8.71
CA ARG A 57 -7.60 2.44 9.57
C ARG A 57 -8.11 1.23 8.79
N ASP A 58 -8.13 0.09 9.47
CA ASP A 58 -8.72 -1.13 8.95
C ASP A 58 -10.19 -0.92 8.59
N GLY A 59 -10.59 -1.37 7.39
CA GLY A 59 -11.96 -1.28 6.88
C GLY A 59 -12.32 0.04 6.18
N GLU A 60 -11.50 1.09 6.30
CA GLU A 60 -11.66 2.34 5.53
C GLU A 60 -11.25 2.14 4.06
N THR A 61 -11.45 3.18 3.24
CA THR A 61 -11.01 3.21 1.84
C THR A 61 -10.05 4.35 1.59
N ILE A 62 -9.03 4.12 0.77
CA ILE A 62 -8.15 5.16 0.22
C ILE A 62 -8.20 5.11 -1.30
N GLY A 63 -7.94 6.23 -1.95
CA GLY A 63 -8.09 6.35 -3.39
C GLY A 63 -7.15 7.35 -4.01
N MET A 64 -6.72 7.08 -5.24
CA MET A 64 -5.95 8.00 -6.08
C MET A 64 -6.87 9.09 -6.68
N THR A 65 -8.12 8.73 -6.98
CA THR A 65 -9.16 9.61 -7.52
C THR A 65 -10.48 9.37 -6.79
N PRO A 66 -11.51 10.22 -6.97
CA PRO A 66 -12.81 9.99 -6.33
C PRO A 66 -13.47 8.65 -6.71
N THR A 67 -13.16 8.12 -7.89
CA THR A 67 -13.69 6.86 -8.42
C THR A 67 -12.78 5.67 -8.15
N HIS A 68 -11.46 5.89 -8.04
CA HIS A 68 -10.52 4.84 -7.66
C HIS A 68 -10.49 4.72 -6.14
N LYS A 69 -11.13 3.69 -5.57
CA LYS A 69 -11.10 3.42 -4.13
C LYS A 69 -10.68 1.98 -3.87
N VAL A 70 -9.71 1.79 -2.99
CA VAL A 70 -9.28 0.48 -2.49
C VAL A 70 -9.60 0.35 -1.02
N ARG A 71 -9.89 -0.87 -0.57
CA ARG A 71 -10.07 -1.16 0.85
C ARG A 71 -8.71 -1.20 1.56
N ILE A 72 -8.65 -0.58 2.73
CA ILE A 72 -7.55 -0.71 3.67
C ILE A 72 -7.80 -1.94 4.55
N SER A 73 -6.78 -2.80 4.67
CA SER A 73 -6.81 -3.94 5.60
C SER A 73 -5.54 -4.02 6.40
N HIS A 74 -5.61 -4.38 7.68
CA HIS A 74 -4.44 -4.69 8.50
C HIS A 74 -4.20 -6.19 8.44
N CYS A 75 -3.17 -6.60 7.70
CA CYS A 75 -2.97 -8.01 7.36
C CYS A 75 -1.51 -8.47 7.59
N PRO A 76 -1.26 -9.79 7.71
CA PRO A 76 0.11 -10.31 7.68
C PRO A 76 0.82 -9.93 6.39
N SER A 77 2.11 -9.61 6.46
CA SER A 77 2.90 -9.23 5.28
C SER A 77 2.96 -10.34 4.22
N LYS A 78 2.92 -9.95 2.95
CA LYS A 78 3.15 -10.86 1.82
C LYS A 78 4.64 -11.06 1.50
N LEU A 79 5.53 -10.29 2.12
CA LEU A 79 6.98 -10.44 2.02
C LEU A 79 7.58 -11.35 3.11
N ASP A 80 6.74 -12.11 3.80
CA ASP A 80 7.16 -13.06 4.84
C ASP A 80 8.02 -12.41 5.96
N ARG A 81 7.67 -11.17 6.32
CA ARG A 81 8.23 -10.49 7.50
C ARG A 81 7.26 -10.58 8.69
N PRO A 82 7.77 -10.66 9.94
CA PRO A 82 6.92 -10.70 11.12
C PRO A 82 6.12 -9.41 11.28
N GLY A 83 4.91 -9.54 11.83
CA GLY A 83 4.04 -8.41 12.17
C GLY A 83 2.87 -8.19 11.22
N THR A 84 2.19 -7.06 11.42
CA THR A 84 0.98 -6.68 10.68
C THR A 84 1.22 -5.37 9.95
N VAL A 85 0.97 -5.39 8.65
CA VAL A 85 1.16 -4.27 7.72
C VAL A 85 -0.20 -3.72 7.27
N VAL A 86 -0.18 -2.55 6.64
CA VAL A 86 -1.33 -2.00 5.93
C VAL A 86 -1.33 -2.55 4.51
N CYS A 87 -2.36 -3.32 4.17
CA CYS A 87 -2.55 -3.93 2.87
C CYS A 87 -3.60 -3.11 2.11
N LEU A 88 -3.24 -2.63 0.92
CA LEU A 88 -4.15 -1.95 0.01
C LEU A 88 -4.54 -2.94 -1.08
N GLY A 89 -5.83 -3.27 -1.12
CA GLY A 89 -6.38 -4.29 -2.02
C GLY A 89 -6.73 -3.76 -3.41
N GLU A 90 -7.45 -4.59 -4.16
CA GLU A 90 -7.98 -4.21 -5.47
C GLU A 90 -9.09 -3.14 -5.36
N PRO A 91 -9.34 -2.37 -6.44
CA PRO A 91 -10.40 -1.38 -6.48
C PRO A 91 -11.77 -2.01 -6.17
N LEU A 92 -12.57 -1.32 -5.35
CA LEU A 92 -13.96 -1.69 -5.12
C LEU A 92 -14.80 -1.32 -6.36
N GLN A 93 -15.61 -2.27 -6.85
CA GLN A 93 -16.58 -2.07 -7.93
C GLN A 93 -17.69 -1.11 -7.54
#